data_AF-A0A388Q502-F1
#
_entry.id   AF-A0A388Q502-F1
#
_cell.length_a   1.000
_cell.length_b   1.000
_cell.length_c   1.000
_cell.angle_alpha   90.00
_cell.angle_beta   90.00
_cell.angle_gamma   90.00
#
_symmetry.space_group_name_H-M   'P 1'
#
loop_
_entity.id
_entity.type
_entity.pdbx_description
1 polymer ?
#
loop_
_entity_poly.entity_id
_entity_poly.type
_entity_poly.pdbx_seq_one_letter_code
_entity_poly.pdbx_strand_id
1 'polypeptide(L)'
;MRGTKEEKKTMELSIDEFIRRYEQHILPKRFTKIRHYGYLKNHKRTERLKQLFALLQLPAPPPKIMIPMRQRMLEKYGKDIRLCPKCEHAHMDLVATYRQGVLCKTYEEKPKNKASPSN
;
A
#
# COMPACT_ATOMS: atom_id res chain seq x y z
N MET A 1 13.42 -12.92 -12.87
CA MET A 1 14.44 -12.71 -11.81
C MET A 1 14.22 -11.33 -11.20
N ARG A 2 14.01 -11.23 -9.87
CA ARG A 2 13.69 -9.97 -9.18
C ARG A 2 14.98 -9.36 -8.58
N GLY A 3 15.23 -8.10 -8.92
CA GLY A 3 15.97 -7.06 -8.18
C GLY A 3 17.20 -7.47 -7.38
N THR A 4 18.37 -7.16 -7.93
CA THR A 4 19.66 -7.13 -7.23
C THR A 4 19.60 -6.23 -5.99
N LYS A 5 20.14 -6.73 -4.88
CA LYS A 5 20.43 -6.02 -3.64
C LYS A 5 21.18 -4.72 -3.97
N GLU A 6 20.58 -3.55 -3.74
CA GLU A 6 21.26 -2.27 -3.87
C GLU A 6 22.35 -2.21 -2.79
N GLU A 7 23.58 -2.57 -3.15
CA GLU A 7 24.75 -2.42 -2.30
C GLU A 7 25.03 -0.92 -2.13
N LYS A 8 24.66 -0.39 -0.97
CA LYS A 8 24.91 1.01 -0.61
C LYS A 8 26.41 1.18 -0.38
N LYS A 9 27.09 1.79 -1.34
CA LYS A 9 28.51 2.13 -1.24
C LYS A 9 28.68 3.41 -0.44
N THR A 10 29.46 3.34 0.65
CA THR A 10 29.84 4.52 1.45
C THR A 10 30.89 5.32 0.68
N MET A 11 30.72 6.64 0.62
CA MET A 11 31.61 7.56 -0.08
C MET A 11 31.88 8.77 0.83
N GLU A 12 33.16 9.10 1.02
CA GLU A 12 33.57 10.35 1.65
C GLU A 12 33.61 11.46 0.59
N LEU A 13 33.06 12.63 0.93
CA LEU A 13 32.93 13.77 0.03
C LEU A 13 33.40 15.03 0.75
N SER A 14 34.02 15.95 0.00
CA SER A 14 34.27 17.29 0.52
C SER A 14 32.96 18.02 0.79
N ILE A 15 33.01 19.02 1.67
CA ILE A 15 31.84 19.82 2.05
C ILE A 15 31.21 20.47 0.80
N ASP A 16 32.02 20.99 -0.11
CA ASP A 16 31.55 21.64 -1.34
C ASP A 16 30.82 20.65 -2.27
N GLU A 17 31.36 19.44 -2.43
CA GLU A 17 30.71 18.41 -3.24
C GLU A 17 29.41 17.92 -2.62
N PHE A 18 29.36 17.83 -1.28
CA PHE A 18 28.15 17.46 -0.56
C PHE A 18 27.04 18.49 -0.80
N ILE A 19 27.34 19.79 -0.61
CA ILE A 19 26.36 20.88 -0.81
C ILE A 19 25.85 20.87 -2.26
N ARG A 20 26.75 20.78 -3.24
CA ARG A 20 26.37 20.72 -4.67
C ARG A 20 25.43 19.56 -4.99
N ARG A 21 25.68 18.36 -4.46
CA ARG A 21 24.82 17.19 -4.68
C ARG A 21 23.50 17.31 -3.92
N TYR A 22 23.55 17.86 -2.71
CA TYR A 22 22.36 18.08 -1.89
C TYR A 22 21.38 19.04 -2.56
N GLU A 23 21.87 20.16 -3.10
CA GLU A 23 21.06 21.15 -3.81
C GLU A 23 20.31 20.57 -5.02
N GLN A 24 20.92 19.63 -5.75
CA GLN A 24 20.28 18.95 -6.88
C GLN A 24 19.07 18.10 -6.46
N HIS A 25 18.99 17.70 -5.19
CA HIS A 25 17.85 16.96 -4.65
C HIS A 25 16.74 17.86 -4.10
N ILE A 26 17.00 19.16 -3.92
CA ILE A 26 16.00 20.13 -3.47
C ILE A 26 15.15 20.54 -4.67
N LEU A 27 13.88 20.19 -4.64
CA LEU A 27 12.94 20.63 -5.66
C LEU A 27 12.61 22.11 -5.44
N PRO A 28 12.67 22.97 -6.48
CA PRO A 28 12.33 24.38 -6.34
C PRO A 28 10.89 24.57 -5.85
N LYS A 29 10.62 25.71 -5.22
CA LYS A 29 9.27 26.05 -4.74
C LYS A 29 8.25 25.91 -5.87
N ARG A 30 7.13 25.24 -5.59
CA ARG A 30 6.04 24.89 -6.55
C ARG A 30 6.31 23.71 -7.50
N PHE A 31 7.48 23.07 -7.43
CA PHE A 31 7.67 21.78 -8.10
C PHE A 31 7.22 20.65 -7.18
N THR A 32 6.59 19.63 -7.77
CA THR A 32 6.21 18.39 -7.05
C THR A 32 7.01 17.21 -7.58
N LYS A 33 7.54 16.38 -6.66
CA LYS A 33 8.26 15.17 -7.04
C LYS A 33 7.30 14.20 -7.74
N ILE A 34 7.59 13.86 -9.00
CA ILE A 34 6.82 12.87 -9.75
C ILE A 34 7.17 11.49 -9.19
N ARG A 35 6.25 10.88 -8.43
CA ARG A 35 6.48 9.54 -7.83
C ARG A 35 6.37 8.42 -8.85
N HIS A 36 5.47 8.58 -9.81
CA HIS A 36 5.17 7.59 -10.83
C HIS A 36 4.99 8.29 -12.18
N TYR A 37 5.87 7.97 -13.13
CA TYR A 37 5.75 8.37 -14.53
C TYR A 37 5.44 7.13 -15.40
N GLY A 38 5.04 7.36 -16.65
CA GLY A 38 4.78 6.28 -17.60
C GLY A 38 3.57 5.39 -17.24
N TYR A 39 3.73 4.07 -17.39
CA TYR A 39 2.62 3.12 -17.37
C TYR A 39 1.92 3.01 -16.00
N LEU A 40 2.62 3.29 -14.90
CA LEU A 40 2.12 3.18 -13.53
C LEU A 40 1.44 4.45 -12.99
N LYS A 41 1.30 5.52 -13.80
CA LYS A 41 0.60 6.74 -13.35
C LYS A 41 -0.87 6.42 -13.02
N ASN A 42 -1.39 7.03 -11.94
CA ASN A 42 -2.72 6.72 -11.37
C ASN A 42 -3.87 6.90 -12.36
N HIS A 43 -3.83 7.97 -13.16
CA HIS A 43 -4.86 8.22 -14.18
C HIS A 43 -4.93 7.07 -15.19
N LYS A 44 -6.11 6.46 -15.35
CA LYS A 44 -6.35 5.31 -16.23
C LYS A 44 -5.35 4.15 -16.05
N ARG A 45 -4.84 3.97 -14.82
CA ARG A 45 -3.83 2.95 -14.51
C ARG A 45 -4.32 1.54 -14.88
N THR A 46 -5.56 1.22 -14.54
CA THR A 46 -6.15 -0.11 -14.78
C THR A 46 -6.28 -0.42 -16.27
N GLU A 47 -6.81 0.50 -17.07
CA GLU A 47 -6.94 0.36 -18.52
C GLU A 47 -5.57 0.17 -19.19
N ARG A 48 -4.61 1.03 -18.84
CA ARG A 48 -3.27 0.96 -19.42
C ARG A 48 -2.53 -0.32 -19.04
N LEU A 49 -2.69 -0.79 -17.79
CA LEU A 49 -2.12 -2.07 -17.38
C LEU A 49 -2.75 -3.25 -18.13
N LYS A 50 -4.07 -3.23 -18.36
CA LYS A 50 -4.72 -4.25 -19.19
C LYS A 50 -4.14 -4.28 -20.61
N GLN A 51 -3.97 -3.11 -21.24
CA GLN A 51 -3.34 -2.98 -22.56
C GLN A 51 -1.89 -3.51 -22.56
N LEU A 52 -1.10 -3.14 -21.56
CA LEU A 52 0.28 -3.59 -21.42
C LEU A 52 0.38 -5.11 -21.29
N PHE A 53 -0.48 -5.73 -20.47
CA PHE A 53 -0.50 -7.18 -20.30
C PHE A 53 -0.90 -7.90 -21.59
N ALA A 54 -1.87 -7.36 -22.34
CA ALA A 54 -2.26 -7.90 -23.63
C ALA A 54 -1.11 -7.83 -24.65
N LEU A 55 -0.41 -6.69 -24.73
CA LEU A 55 0.74 -6.52 -25.62
C LEU A 55 1.91 -7.45 -25.27
N LEU A 56 2.13 -7.71 -23.99
CA LEU A 56 3.18 -8.60 -23.50
C LEU A 56 2.77 -10.07 -23.47
N GLN A 57 1.55 -10.42 -23.92
CA GLN A 57 1.00 -11.78 -23.87
C GLN A 57 1.04 -12.40 -22.46
N LEU A 58 0.86 -11.56 -21.43
CA LEU A 58 0.84 -11.97 -20.03
C LEU A 58 -0.59 -12.26 -19.56
N PRO A 59 -0.78 -13.22 -18.63
CA PRO A 59 -2.08 -13.46 -18.04
C PRO A 59 -2.57 -12.21 -17.31
N ALA A 60 -3.83 -11.84 -17.54
CA ALA A 60 -4.42 -10.65 -16.93
C ALA A 60 -4.24 -10.67 -15.40
N PRO A 61 -4.01 -9.51 -14.77
CA PRO A 61 -3.89 -9.46 -13.31
C PRO A 61 -5.17 -10.00 -12.66
N PRO A 62 -5.04 -10.78 -11.57
CA PRO A 62 -6.19 -11.43 -10.96
C PRO A 62 -7.25 -10.40 -10.54
N PRO A 63 -8.55 -10.73 -10.69
CA PRO A 63 -9.61 -9.81 -10.33
C PRO A 63 -9.52 -9.49 -8.84
N LYS A 64 -9.78 -8.23 -8.49
CA LYS A 64 -9.81 -7.84 -7.08
C LYS A 64 -11.04 -8.47 -6.43
N ILE A 65 -10.82 -9.31 -5.43
CA ILE A 65 -11.88 -9.91 -4.63
C ILE A 65 -12.11 -9.08 -3.37
N MET A 66 -13.33 -9.16 -2.83
CA MET A 66 -13.70 -8.50 -1.59
C MET A 66 -13.34 -9.41 -0.43
N ILE A 67 -12.27 -9.08 0.30
CA ILE A 67 -11.82 -9.86 1.45
C ILE A 67 -12.14 -9.08 2.73
N PRO A 68 -12.78 -9.69 3.75
CA PRO A 68 -13.00 -9.04 5.02
C PRO A 68 -11.66 -8.76 5.72
N MET A 69 -11.58 -7.65 6.48
CA MET A 69 -10.33 -7.26 7.15
C MET A 69 -9.77 -8.35 8.06
N ARG A 70 -10.64 -9.14 8.71
CA ARG A 70 -10.24 -10.21 9.62
C ARG A 70 -9.32 -11.22 8.95
N GLN A 71 -9.70 -11.67 7.75
CA GLN A 71 -8.94 -12.67 7.02
C GLN A 71 -7.59 -12.12 6.58
N ARG A 72 -7.55 -10.84 6.17
CA ARG A 72 -6.29 -10.17 5.81
C ARG A 72 -5.34 -10.00 6.99
N MET A 73 -5.87 -9.70 8.18
CA MET A 73 -5.07 -9.58 9.39
C MET A 73 -4.53 -10.94 9.84
N LEU A 74 -5.35 -11.99 9.68
CA LEU A 74 -4.94 -13.37 9.95
C LEU A 74 -3.83 -13.82 9.00
N GLU A 75 -3.97 -13.63 7.69
CA GLU A 75 -2.96 -14.00 6.69
C GLU A 75 -1.63 -13.25 6.89
N LYS A 76 -1.69 -11.94 7.20
CA LYS A 76 -0.48 -11.11 7.27
C LYS A 76 0.24 -11.18 8.61
N TYR A 77 -0.50 -11.32 9.70
CA TYR A 77 0.05 -11.19 11.06
C TYR A 77 -0.23 -12.42 11.94
N GLY A 78 -0.98 -13.41 11.44
CA GLY A 78 -1.36 -14.61 12.22
C GLY A 78 -2.35 -14.33 13.33
N LYS A 79 -3.01 -13.15 13.35
CA LYS A 79 -3.87 -12.70 14.44
C LYS A 79 -5.28 -12.45 13.96
N ASP A 80 -6.27 -13.10 14.59
CA ASP A 80 -7.66 -12.74 14.39
C ASP A 80 -8.00 -11.52 15.27
N ILE A 81 -8.34 -10.42 14.60
CA ILE A 81 -8.70 -9.15 15.23
C ILE A 81 -10.04 -9.19 15.99
N ARG A 82 -10.86 -10.24 15.79
CA ARG A 82 -12.09 -10.42 16.55
C ARG A 82 -11.88 -11.19 17.85
N LEU A 83 -10.73 -11.82 18.06
CA LEU A 83 -10.46 -12.48 19.33
C LEU A 83 -10.03 -11.45 20.38
N CYS A 84 -10.54 -11.62 21.59
CA CYS A 84 -10.17 -10.78 22.71
C CYS A 84 -8.67 -10.94 23.02
N PRO A 85 -7.87 -9.86 23.06
CA PRO A 85 -6.42 -9.95 23.28
C PRO A 85 -6.02 -10.42 24.69
N LYS A 86 -6.98 -10.53 25.61
CA LYS A 86 -6.72 -10.95 27.00
C LYS A 86 -7.03 -12.43 27.23
N CYS A 87 -8.11 -12.94 26.64
CA CYS A 87 -8.57 -14.31 26.90
C CYS A 87 -8.55 -15.21 25.67
N GLU A 88 -8.40 -14.68 24.45
CA GLU A 88 -8.32 -15.39 23.16
C GLU A 88 -9.53 -16.26 22.78
N HIS A 89 -10.53 -16.42 23.66
CA HIS A 89 -11.72 -17.24 23.40
C HIS A 89 -12.98 -16.41 23.10
N ALA A 90 -13.07 -15.19 23.64
CA ALA A 90 -14.22 -14.32 23.44
C ALA A 90 -14.10 -13.53 22.13
N HIS A 91 -15.23 -13.34 21.47
CA HIS A 91 -15.32 -12.67 20.19
C HIS A 91 -15.79 -11.22 20.36
N MET A 92 -15.11 -10.27 19.73
CA MET A 92 -15.34 -8.84 19.79
C MET A 92 -15.71 -8.28 18.42
N ASP A 93 -16.78 -7.49 18.39
CA ASP A 93 -17.26 -6.83 17.18
C ASP A 93 -17.21 -5.32 17.31
N LEU A 94 -16.62 -4.67 16.30
CA LEU A 94 -16.70 -3.22 16.18
C LEU A 94 -18.11 -2.87 15.71
N VAL A 95 -18.94 -2.35 16.61
CA VAL A 95 -20.32 -1.93 16.28
C VAL A 95 -20.37 -0.47 15.82
N ALA A 96 -19.59 0.41 16.46
CA ALA A 96 -19.59 1.84 16.16
C ALA A 96 -18.26 2.53 16.54
N THR A 97 -17.99 3.66 15.92
CA THR A 97 -16.94 4.60 16.34
C THR A 97 -17.55 5.94 16.74
N TYR A 98 -17.03 6.52 17.82
CA TYR A 98 -17.45 7.82 18.35
C TYR A 98 -16.26 8.78 18.37
N ARG A 99 -16.51 10.07 18.15
CA ARG A 99 -15.53 11.14 18.28
C ARG A 99 -16.15 12.24 19.12
N GLN A 100 -15.52 12.60 20.24
CA GLN A 100 -16.04 13.59 21.19
C GLN A 100 -17.49 13.28 21.63
N GLY A 101 -17.80 12.00 21.87
CA GLY A 101 -19.15 11.55 22.25
C GLY A 101 -20.17 11.47 21.10
N VAL A 102 -19.82 11.93 19.90
CA VAL A 102 -20.72 11.91 18.73
C VAL A 102 -20.48 10.66 17.88
N LEU A 103 -21.56 9.96 17.52
CA LEU A 103 -21.51 8.79 16.65
C LEU A 103 -20.98 9.19 15.26
N CYS A 104 -19.87 8.57 14.85
CA CYS A 104 -19.22 8.83 13.57
C CYS A 104 -19.65 7.82 12.50
N LYS A 105 -19.57 6.53 12.82
CA LYS A 105 -19.88 5.43 11.89
C LYS A 105 -20.37 4.22 12.66
N THR A 106 -21.39 3.57 12.13
CA THR A 106 -21.77 2.21 12.50
C THR A 106 -21.12 1.22 11.55
N TYR A 107 -20.80 0.04 12.06
CA TYR A 107 -20.11 -1.01 11.32
C TYR A 107 -20.99 -2.25 11.30
N GLU A 108 -21.50 -2.56 10.10
CA GLU A 108 -22.03 -3.87 9.76
C GLU A 108 -20.95 -4.63 8.98
N GLU A 109 -20.86 -5.95 9.16
CA GLU A 109 -19.93 -6.80 8.43
C GLU A 109 -20.23 -6.81 6.93
N LYS A 110 -19.63 -5.85 6.21
CA LYS A 110 -19.63 -5.79 4.75
C LYS A 110 -18.17 -5.90 4.29
N PRO A 111 -17.84 -6.79 3.33
CA PRO A 111 -16.47 -6.94 2.86
C PRO A 111 -16.09 -5.70 2.02
N LYS A 112 -15.48 -4.69 2.66
CA LYS A 112 -15.20 -3.38 2.05
C LYS A 112 -13.85 -3.31 1.34
N ASN A 113 -12.98 -4.33 1.45
CA ASN A 113 -11.60 -4.21 0.97
C ASN A 113 -11.39 -4.99 -0.32
N LYS A 114 -11.14 -4.23 -1.38
CA LYS A 114 -10.62 -4.74 -2.65
C LYS A 114 -9.18 -5.17 -2.45
N ALA A 115 -8.93 -6.46 -2.40
CA ALA A 115 -7.59 -7.03 -2.36
C ALA A 115 -7.33 -7.86 -3.63
N SER A 116 -6.07 -7.99 -4.02
CA SER A 116 -5.70 -9.09 -4.91
C SER A 116 -5.86 -10.40 -4.13
N PRO A 117 -6.32 -11.49 -4.76
CA PRO A 117 -6.36 -12.79 -4.12
C PRO A 117 -4.99 -13.14 -3.54
N SER A 118 -4.97 -13.75 -2.34
CA SER A 118 -3.78 -14.44 -1.85
C SER A 118 -3.42 -15.53 -2.85
N ASN A 119 -2.13 -15.58 -3.21
CA ASN A 119 -1.59 -16.51 -4.18
C ASN A 119 -1.57 -17.94 -3.65
#